data_AF-A0A3S3QHQ1-F1
#
_entry.id   AF-A0A3S3QHQ1-F1
#
_cell.length_a   1.000
_cell.length_b   1.000
_cell.length_c   1.000
_cell.angle_alpha   90.00
_cell.angle_beta   90.00
_cell.angle_gamma   90.00
#
_symmetry.space_group_name_H-M   'P 1'
#
loop_
_entity.id
_entity.type
_entity.pdbx_description
1 polymer ?
#
loop_
_entity_poly.entity_id
_entity_poly.type
_entity_poly.pdbx_seq_one_letter_code
_entity_poly.pdbx_strand_id
1 'polypeptide(L)'
;MDNSECTRCMHCINVMPRALKPGKEKGATVCIGAKAPILDGAQFATMVIPFIKVSKDNEYENVIDVIEQIWDWWMEVGKNRERVGETMQRIGLPTFLKVMEVEAMPQHVKEPRSNPYVFWKEEEVEGGWERDVQAFRKKHAA
;
A
#
# COMPACT_ATOMS: atom_id res chain seq x y z
N MET A 1 27.81 -12.83 0.97
CA MET A 1 26.37 -12.70 0.67
C MET A 1 26.18 -11.27 0.23
N ASP A 2 25.61 -11.07 -0.95
CA ASP A 2 25.22 -9.72 -1.38
C ASP A 2 23.92 -9.35 -0.67
N ASN A 3 23.99 -8.38 0.24
CA ASN A 3 22.86 -8.02 1.11
C ASN A 3 21.87 -7.09 0.40
N SER A 4 22.28 -6.33 -0.63
CA SER A 4 21.37 -5.47 -1.38
C SER A 4 20.34 -6.29 -2.16
N GLU A 5 20.76 -7.44 -2.69
CA GLU A 5 19.89 -8.36 -3.43
C GLU A 5 19.18 -9.38 -2.53
N CYS A 6 19.37 -9.31 -1.20
CA CYS A 6 18.75 -10.22 -0.25
C CYS A 6 17.32 -9.79 0.09
N THR A 7 16.33 -10.60 -0.28
CA THR A 7 14.90 -10.38 0.05
C THR A 7 14.51 -10.86 1.45
N ARG A 8 15.47 -11.33 2.25
CA ARG A 8 15.27 -11.76 3.65
C ARG A 8 14.26 -12.90 3.81
N CYS A 9 14.23 -13.85 2.89
CA CYS A 9 13.34 -15.03 2.90
C CYS A 9 13.61 -16.07 4.00
N MET A 10 14.63 -15.84 4.85
CA MET A 10 15.09 -16.72 5.94
C MET A 10 15.68 -18.08 5.55
N HIS A 11 15.66 -18.49 4.27
CA HIS A 11 16.11 -19.82 3.85
C HIS A 11 17.55 -20.15 4.30
N CYS A 12 18.53 -19.29 4.01
CA CYS A 12 19.93 -19.55 4.38
C CYS A 12 20.15 -19.64 5.90
N ILE A 13 19.48 -18.78 6.68
CA ILE A 13 19.52 -18.80 8.15
C ILE A 13 18.90 -20.09 8.69
N ASN A 14 17.78 -20.54 8.12
CA ASN A 14 17.11 -21.77 8.53
C ASN A 14 17.98 -23.01 8.29
N VAL A 15 18.75 -23.04 7.20
CA VAL A 15 19.69 -24.14 6.89
C VAL A 15 20.93 -24.09 7.80
N MET A 16 21.43 -22.90 8.14
CA MET A 16 22.66 -22.73 8.96
C MET A 16 22.48 -21.78 10.15
N PRO A 17 21.61 -22.09 11.13
CA PRO A 17 21.25 -21.17 12.20
C PRO A 17 22.37 -20.86 13.20
N ARG A 18 23.41 -21.71 13.24
CA ARG A 18 24.59 -21.48 14.09
C ARG A 18 25.65 -20.59 13.45
N ALA A 19 25.60 -20.42 12.12
CA ALA A 19 26.57 -19.63 11.37
C ALA A 19 25.99 -18.30 10.89
N LEU A 20 24.71 -18.29 10.48
CA LEU A 20 24.03 -17.11 9.96
C LEU A 20 22.97 -16.62 10.95
N LYS A 21 22.88 -15.31 11.12
CA LYS A 21 21.91 -14.65 12.01
C LYS A 21 21.27 -13.46 11.30
N PRO A 22 20.06 -13.04 11.72
CA PRO A 22 19.47 -11.78 11.28
C PRO A 22 20.39 -10.58 11.56
N GLY A 23 20.20 -9.50 10.80
CA GLY A 23 20.93 -8.25 10.97
C GLY A 23 20.77 -7.62 12.36
N LYS A 24 21.64 -6.65 12.66
CA LYS A 24 21.61 -5.91 13.94
C LYS A 24 20.48 -4.88 13.99
N GLU A 25 20.20 -4.22 12.86
CA GLU A 25 19.05 -3.34 12.72
C GLU A 25 17.78 -4.17 12.54
N LYS A 26 16.83 -4.00 13.45
CA LYS A 26 15.62 -4.81 13.55
C LYS A 26 14.38 -3.94 13.49
N GLY A 27 13.31 -4.52 12.97
CA GLY A 27 11.99 -3.93 12.83
C GLY A 27 11.02 -4.96 12.29
N ALA A 28 9.89 -4.51 11.77
CA ALA A 28 8.87 -5.35 11.17
C ALA A 28 8.38 -4.77 9.84
N THR A 29 7.73 -5.61 9.04
CA THR A 29 6.96 -5.19 7.87
C THR A 29 5.48 -5.24 8.25
N VAL A 30 4.71 -4.21 7.91
CA VAL A 30 3.26 -4.18 8.15
C VAL A 30 2.53 -4.54 6.86
N CYS A 31 1.80 -5.65 6.92
CA CYS A 31 0.95 -6.10 5.83
C CYS A 31 -0.52 -6.06 6.27
N ILE A 32 -1.41 -5.53 5.42
CA ILE A 32 -2.80 -5.22 5.77
C ILE A 32 -3.77 -5.91 4.80
N GLY A 33 -4.97 -6.25 5.28
CA GLY A 33 -6.09 -6.67 4.43
C GLY A 33 -6.30 -8.19 4.34
N ALA A 34 -5.56 -9.02 5.07
CA ALA A 34 -5.80 -10.46 5.05
C ALA A 34 -7.22 -10.83 5.51
N LYS A 35 -7.90 -11.70 4.76
CA LYS A 35 -9.23 -12.21 5.12
C LYS A 35 -9.53 -13.57 4.48
N ALA A 36 -10.46 -14.27 5.12
CA ALA A 36 -11.09 -15.48 4.59
C ALA A 36 -12.03 -15.13 3.40
N PRO A 37 -12.55 -16.13 2.65
CA PRO A 37 -13.25 -15.91 1.39
C PRO A 37 -14.45 -14.95 1.41
N ILE A 38 -15.28 -14.96 2.45
CA ILE A 38 -16.54 -14.17 2.46
C ILE A 38 -16.23 -12.67 2.65
N LEU A 39 -16.74 -11.73 1.84
CA LEU A 39 -17.60 -11.90 0.65
C LEU A 39 -16.80 -11.89 -0.66
N ASP A 40 -15.87 -10.94 -0.82
CA ASP A 40 -15.17 -10.68 -2.11
C ASP A 40 -13.88 -11.49 -2.31
N GLY A 41 -13.88 -12.74 -1.86
CA GLY A 41 -12.75 -13.67 -2.02
C GLY A 41 -11.72 -13.60 -0.90
N ALA A 42 -10.83 -14.60 -0.90
CA ALA A 42 -9.76 -14.70 0.09
C ALA A 42 -8.62 -13.76 -0.29
N GLN A 43 -8.05 -13.10 0.72
CA GLN A 43 -6.94 -12.17 0.51
C GLN A 43 -5.81 -12.54 1.46
N PHE A 44 -4.59 -12.63 0.93
CA PHE A 44 -3.40 -12.45 1.75
C PHE A 44 -3.18 -10.96 1.97
N ALA A 45 -2.48 -10.64 3.06
CA ALA A 45 -2.16 -9.26 3.37
C ALA A 45 -1.25 -8.64 2.30
N THR A 46 -1.52 -7.38 1.94
CA THR A 46 -0.68 -6.57 1.06
C THR A 46 0.34 -5.80 1.90
N MET A 47 1.60 -5.74 1.47
CA MET A 47 2.63 -4.96 2.14
C MET A 47 2.34 -3.46 1.99
N VAL A 48 2.27 -2.75 3.11
CA VAL A 48 1.98 -1.30 3.13
C VAL A 48 3.16 -0.52 3.67
N ILE A 49 3.73 -0.97 4.80
CA ILE A 49 4.93 -0.37 5.38
C ILE A 49 6.07 -1.40 5.30
N PRO A 50 7.06 -1.22 4.41
CA PRO A 50 8.14 -2.20 4.21
C PRO A 50 8.98 -2.42 5.47
N PHE A 51 9.20 -1.36 6.25
CA PHE A 51 9.97 -1.40 7.48
C PHE A 51 9.46 -0.36 8.48
N ILE A 52 9.17 -0.83 9.69
CA ILE A 52 8.86 0.01 10.84
C ILE A 52 9.72 -0.43 12.02
N LYS A 53 10.23 0.54 12.77
CA LYS A 53 10.96 0.25 14.00
C LYS A 53 9.98 -0.14 15.10
N VAL A 54 10.15 -1.35 15.64
CA VAL A 54 9.35 -1.86 16.74
C VAL A 54 10.22 -1.84 17.99
N SER A 55 9.91 -0.94 18.93
CA SER A 55 10.60 -0.86 20.21
C SER A 55 9.61 -0.96 21.36
N LYS A 56 10.02 -1.62 22.44
CA LYS A 56 9.30 -1.58 23.71
C LYS A 56 9.56 -0.26 24.44
N ASP A 57 10.67 0.41 24.15
CA ASP A 57 11.11 1.62 24.86
C ASP A 57 10.15 2.81 24.63
N ASN A 58 9.45 2.83 23.49
CA ASN A 58 8.40 3.80 23.19
C ASN A 58 7.00 3.16 23.24
N GLU A 59 6.83 2.08 24.01
CA GLU A 59 5.54 1.41 24.18
C GLU A 59 4.87 0.98 22.85
N TYR A 60 5.66 0.73 21.81
CA TYR A 60 5.21 0.40 20.45
C TYR A 60 4.40 1.49 19.74
N GLU A 61 4.52 2.75 20.16
CA GLU A 61 3.85 3.93 19.59
C GLU A 61 3.77 3.91 18.05
N ASN A 62 4.91 3.77 17.36
CA ASN A 62 4.94 3.69 15.89
C ASN A 62 3.95 2.68 15.28
N VAL A 63 3.74 1.53 15.93
CA VAL A 63 2.82 0.49 15.45
C VAL A 63 1.38 0.83 15.83
N ILE A 64 1.18 1.42 17.01
CA ILE A 64 -0.13 1.87 17.48
C ILE A 64 -0.66 2.98 16.55
N ASP A 65 0.16 3.96 16.21
CA ASP A 65 -0.22 5.06 15.30
C ASP A 65 -0.72 4.52 13.96
N VAL A 66 -0.02 3.52 13.41
CA VAL A 66 -0.44 2.84 12.18
C VAL A 66 -1.78 2.14 12.34
N ILE A 67 -2.03 1.49 13.49
CA ILE A 67 -3.31 0.82 13.76
C ILE A 67 -4.45 1.83 13.87
N GLU A 68 -4.23 2.92 14.61
CA GLU A 68 -5.23 3.98 14.81
C GLU A 68 -5.57 4.68 13.50
N GLN A 69 -4.57 5.02 12.67
CA GLN A 69 -4.79 5.61 11.35
C GLN A 69 -5.60 4.70 10.41
N ILE A 70 -5.40 3.39 10.47
CA ILE A 70 -6.22 2.42 9.72
C ILE A 70 -7.66 2.43 10.24
N TRP A 71 -7.84 2.45 11.57
CA TRP A 71 -9.17 2.44 12.19
C TRP A 71 -9.94 3.71 11.89
N ASP A 72 -9.34 4.88 12.08
CA ASP A 72 -9.99 6.18 11.82
C ASP A 72 -10.54 6.22 10.40
N TRP A 73 -9.72 5.86 9.41
CA TRP A 73 -10.17 5.79 8.03
C TRP A 73 -11.25 4.73 7.80
N TRP A 74 -11.03 3.49 8.23
CA TRP A 74 -11.94 2.39 7.95
C TRP A 74 -13.29 2.56 8.66
N MET A 75 -13.32 3.14 9.86
CA MET A 75 -14.55 3.42 10.60
C MET A 75 -15.41 4.48 9.89
N GLU A 76 -14.80 5.42 9.16
CA GLU A 76 -15.53 6.42 8.40
C GLU A 76 -16.01 5.91 7.03
N VAL A 77 -15.16 5.19 6.28
CA VAL A 77 -15.44 4.83 4.88
C VAL A 77 -15.89 3.38 4.67
N GLY A 78 -15.77 2.55 5.71
CA GLY A 78 -16.13 1.14 5.70
C GLY A 78 -17.64 0.95 5.62
N LYS A 79 -18.08 0.07 4.73
CA LYS A 79 -19.49 -0.33 4.67
C LYS A 79 -19.83 -1.31 5.78
N ASN A 80 -21.13 -1.49 6.04
CA ASN A 80 -21.59 -2.48 7.01
C ASN A 80 -21.02 -3.87 6.69
N ARG A 81 -20.31 -4.47 7.65
CA ARG A 81 -19.64 -5.79 7.56
C ARG A 81 -18.57 -5.90 6.48
N GLU A 82 -18.04 -4.79 5.98
CA GLU A 82 -16.94 -4.77 5.02
C GLU A 82 -15.59 -4.81 5.75
N ARG A 83 -14.72 -5.76 5.39
CA ARG A 83 -13.38 -5.85 6.00
C ARG A 83 -12.45 -4.80 5.38
N VAL A 84 -11.44 -4.36 6.14
CA VAL A 84 -10.42 -3.41 5.66
C VAL A 84 -9.85 -3.80 4.28
N GLY A 85 -9.56 -5.07 4.05
CA GLY A 85 -9.06 -5.55 2.75
C GLY A 85 -10.04 -5.39 1.59
N GLU A 86 -11.36 -5.49 1.85
CA GLU A 86 -12.41 -5.24 0.85
C GLU A 86 -12.55 -3.73 0.59
N THR A 87 -12.47 -2.91 1.65
CA THR A 87 -12.43 -1.45 1.53
C THR A 87 -11.22 -0.98 0.70
N MET A 88 -10.04 -1.58 0.92
CA MET A 88 -8.83 -1.33 0.12
C MET A 88 -9.01 -1.70 -1.35
N GLN A 89 -9.69 -2.82 -1.66
CA GLN A 89 -9.97 -3.21 -3.03
C GLN A 89 -10.98 -2.28 -3.71
N ARG A 90 -12.03 -1.86 -2.99
CA ARG A 90 -13.07 -0.99 -3.52
C ARG A 90 -12.58 0.43 -3.77
N ILE A 91 -11.84 1.01 -2.83
CA ILE A 91 -11.37 2.40 -2.90
C ILE A 91 -10.04 2.49 -3.67
N GLY A 92 -9.22 1.44 -3.59
CA GLY A 92 -7.93 1.33 -4.27
C GLY A 92 -6.74 1.56 -3.34
N LEU A 93 -5.70 0.76 -3.55
CA LEU A 93 -4.42 0.85 -2.84
C LEU A 93 -3.78 2.26 -2.90
N PRO A 94 -3.80 3.02 -4.02
CA PRO A 94 -3.22 4.37 -4.04
C PRO A 94 -3.88 5.35 -3.07
N THR A 95 -5.19 5.24 -2.89
CA THR A 95 -5.93 6.08 -1.92
C THR A 95 -5.59 5.66 -0.51
N PHE A 96 -5.51 4.35 -0.25
CA PHE A 96 -5.12 3.84 1.05
C PHE A 96 -3.70 4.26 1.44
N LEU A 97 -2.74 4.22 0.52
CA LEU A 97 -1.37 4.70 0.76
C LEU A 97 -1.34 6.19 1.11
N LYS A 98 -2.16 7.03 0.44
CA LYS A 98 -2.30 8.46 0.78
C LYS A 98 -2.84 8.67 2.18
N VAL A 99 -3.84 7.89 2.59
CA VAL A 99 -4.43 7.95 3.93
C VAL A 99 -3.41 7.57 4.99
N MET A 100 -2.62 6.53 4.72
CA MET A 100 -1.54 6.06 5.59
C MET A 100 -0.29 6.96 5.54
N GLU A 101 -0.31 8.05 4.76
CA GLU A 101 0.82 8.95 4.54
C GLU A 101 2.08 8.23 4.03
N VAL A 102 1.90 7.15 3.27
CA VAL A 102 3.00 6.38 2.67
C VAL A 102 3.16 6.75 1.21
N GLU A 103 4.36 7.18 0.82
CA GLU A 103 4.70 7.39 -0.59
C GLU A 103 4.71 6.05 -1.33
N ALA A 104 4.05 6.00 -2.50
CA ALA A 104 3.98 4.81 -3.31
C ALA A 104 5.37 4.40 -3.83
N MET A 105 5.72 3.12 -3.67
CA MET A 105 7.02 2.59 -4.06
C MET A 105 6.90 1.22 -4.74
N PRO A 106 7.90 0.79 -5.54
CA PRO A 106 7.84 -0.49 -6.25
C PRO A 106 7.55 -1.70 -5.35
N GLN A 107 7.96 -1.64 -4.09
CA GLN A 107 7.76 -2.70 -3.08
C GLN A 107 6.27 -2.97 -2.79
N HIS A 108 5.37 -2.00 -3.02
CA HIS A 108 3.94 -2.17 -2.77
C HIS A 108 3.25 -3.08 -3.78
N VAL A 109 3.89 -3.36 -4.92
CA VAL A 109 3.30 -4.16 -6.00
C VAL A 109 4.22 -5.32 -6.39
N LYS A 110 3.61 -6.43 -6.80
CA LYS A 110 4.36 -7.52 -7.44
C LYS A 110 4.72 -7.17 -8.89
N GLU A 111 3.78 -6.54 -9.58
CA GLU A 111 3.93 -6.06 -10.94
C GLU A 111 3.14 -4.75 -11.12
N PRO A 112 3.62 -3.83 -11.98
CA PRO A 112 2.81 -2.71 -12.41
C PRO A 112 1.55 -3.19 -13.14
N ARG A 113 0.52 -2.36 -13.12
CA ARG A 113 -0.71 -2.62 -13.86
C ARG A 113 -0.43 -2.80 -15.37
N SER A 114 -1.11 -3.75 -15.99
CA SER A 114 -1.01 -3.99 -17.44
C SER A 114 -2.09 -3.26 -18.25
N ASN A 115 -3.11 -2.71 -17.60
CA ASN A 115 -4.22 -2.01 -18.26
C ASN A 115 -4.01 -0.47 -18.25
N PRO A 116 -4.39 0.24 -19.33
CA PRO A 116 -4.10 1.67 -19.49
C PRO A 116 -5.10 2.62 -18.78
N TYR A 117 -6.01 2.12 -17.94
CA TYR A 117 -7.03 2.95 -17.28
C TYR A 117 -6.48 3.73 -16.07
N VAL A 118 -5.53 4.63 -16.32
CA VAL A 118 -4.86 5.45 -15.32
C VAL A 118 -5.73 6.65 -14.95
N PHE A 119 -5.98 6.82 -13.66
CA PHE A 119 -6.63 8.00 -13.12
C PHE A 119 -5.56 9.03 -12.78
N TRP A 120 -5.78 10.26 -13.22
CA TRP A 120 -5.01 11.43 -12.84
C TRP A 120 -5.87 12.30 -11.94
N LYS A 121 -5.26 13.08 -11.05
CA LYS A 121 -5.97 14.18 -10.41
C LYS A 121 -6.01 15.38 -11.34
N GLU A 122 -7.02 16.23 -11.18
CA GLU A 122 -7.15 17.46 -11.96
C GLU A 122 -5.93 18.38 -11.80
N GLU A 123 -5.44 18.52 -10.58
CA GLU A 123 -4.26 19.31 -10.21
C GLU A 123 -2.95 18.83 -10.86
N GLU A 124 -2.90 17.57 -11.31
CA GLU A 124 -1.73 16.97 -11.97
C GLU A 124 -1.73 17.18 -13.49
N VAL A 125 -2.85 17.63 -14.07
CA VAL A 125 -3.02 17.79 -15.51
C VAL A 125 -3.05 19.27 -15.88
N GLU A 126 -2.08 19.70 -16.67
CA GLU A 126 -2.02 21.08 -17.15
C GLU A 126 -3.32 21.48 -17.88
N GLY A 127 -3.96 22.56 -17.39
CA GLY A 127 -5.23 23.07 -17.93
C GLY A 127 -6.50 22.53 -17.27
N GLY A 128 -6.40 21.58 -16.33
CA GLY A 128 -7.54 21.05 -15.58
C GLY A 128 -8.56 20.30 -16.45
N TRP A 129 -9.78 20.13 -15.93
CA TRP A 129 -10.84 19.39 -16.64
C TRP A 129 -11.94 20.27 -17.23
N GLU A 130 -12.01 21.54 -16.84
CA GLU A 130 -12.90 22.53 -17.44
C GLU A 130 -12.50 22.80 -18.90
N ARG A 131 -13.32 22.34 -19.85
CA ARG A 131 -13.04 22.44 -21.28
C ARG A 131 -14.24 22.99 -22.03
N ASP A 132 -13.98 23.95 -22.92
CA ASP A 132 -14.99 24.50 -23.82
C ASP A 132 -15.02 23.75 -25.17
N VAL A 133 -16.18 23.20 -25.51
CA VAL A 133 -16.42 22.51 -26.78
C VAL A 133 -16.30 23.45 -27.99
N GLN A 134 -16.65 24.73 -27.84
CA GLN A 134 -16.58 25.71 -28.94
C GLN A 134 -15.12 26.03 -29.28
N ALA A 135 -14.28 26.26 -28.27
CA ALA A 135 -12.83 26.42 -28.44
C ALA A 135 -12.18 25.20 -29.13
N PHE A 136 -12.61 23.98 -28.78
CA PHE A 136 -12.14 22.76 -29.44
C PHE A 136 -12.53 22.74 -30.93
N ARG A 137 -13.81 23.01 -31.25
CA ARG A 137 -14.33 22.99 -32.63
C ARG A 137 -13.72 24.05 -33.53
N LYS A 138 -13.31 25.21 -33.00
CA LYS A 138 -12.61 26.25 -33.77
C LYS A 138 -11.28 25.76 -34.37
N LYS A 139 -10.61 24.82 -33.72
CA LYS A 139 -9.31 24.25 -34.16
C LYS A 139 -9.48 23.01 -35.03
N HIS A 140 -10.62 22.33 -34.92
CA HIS A 140 -10.89 21.06 -35.59
C HIS A 140 -12.16 21.21 -36.44
N ALA A 141 -11.98 21.75 -37.66
CA ALA A 141 -13.04 21.81 -38.66
C ALA A 141 -13.49 20.39 -39.02
N ALA A 142 -14.81 20.17 -39.05
CA ALA A 142 -15.42 18.91 -39.49
C ALA A 142 -15.35 18.77 -41.01
#